data_AF-A0A521ET52-F1
#
_entry.id   AF-A0A521ET52-F1
#
_cell.length_a   1.000
_cell.length_b   1.000
_cell.length_c   1.000
_cell.angle_alpha   90.00
_cell.angle_beta   90.00
_cell.angle_gamma   90.00
#
_symmetry.space_group_name_H-M   'P 1'
#
loop_
_entity.id
_entity.type
_entity.pdbx_description
1 polymer ?
#
loop_
_entity_poly.entity_id
_entity_poly.type
_entity_poly.pdbx_seq_one_letter_code
_entity_poly.pdbx_strand_id
1 'polypeptide(L)'
;MSDSIYIDPSFETFLNRVFGNDRYHGFSGNRDKTRWKNTLSKLFDSFEKHIKANIQDDPEQVENIKKELELIKLALRSKQSINDINVNSIRALFEICFQLLGDKIDHTDRKVLNHPSHYKLNKKRTLVYHSDNLQKFWKVHERAGTSKFLDAGVPGKTKLEDFFFDELNGKSDEFILWFKETHPDLYLEIF
;
A
#
# COMPACT_ATOMS: atom_id res chain seq x y z
N MET A 1 -17.36 -20.70 26.54
CA MET A 1 -16.29 -19.68 26.55
C MET A 1 -16.60 -18.66 25.47
N SER A 2 -16.47 -17.36 25.74
CA SER A 2 -16.63 -16.35 24.69
C SER A 2 -15.49 -16.48 23.70
N ASP A 3 -15.82 -16.62 22.42
CA ASP A 3 -14.86 -16.71 21.32
C ASP A 3 -13.97 -15.44 21.34
N SER A 4 -12.66 -15.60 21.53
CA SER A 4 -11.69 -14.50 21.62
C SER A 4 -10.41 -14.77 20.84
N ILE A 5 -9.75 -13.71 20.37
CA ILE A 5 -8.46 -13.75 19.68
C ILE A 5 -7.41 -12.97 20.47
N TYR A 6 -6.18 -13.48 20.51
CA TYR A 6 -5.03 -12.73 21.03
C TYR A 6 -4.41 -11.86 19.94
N ILE A 7 -4.25 -10.56 20.21
CA ILE A 7 -3.66 -9.58 19.30
C ILE A 7 -2.28 -9.17 19.81
N ASP A 8 -1.26 -9.37 18.96
CA ASP A 8 0.12 -9.00 19.27
C ASP A 8 0.34 -7.47 19.25
N PRO A 9 1.24 -6.90 20.07
CA PRO A 9 1.57 -5.46 20.03
C PRO A 9 2.05 -4.95 18.66
N SER A 10 2.66 -5.80 17.83
CA SER A 10 3.02 -5.43 16.45
C SER A 10 1.79 -5.11 15.60
N PHE A 11 0.66 -5.81 15.83
CA PHE A 11 -0.58 -5.53 15.13
C PHE A 11 -1.20 -4.21 15.60
N GLU A 12 -1.11 -3.88 16.89
CA GLU A 12 -1.48 -2.55 17.39
C GLU A 12 -0.66 -1.45 16.71
N THR A 13 0.66 -1.64 16.61
CA THR A 13 1.55 -0.71 15.92
C THR A 13 1.12 -0.51 14.46
N PHE A 14 0.74 -1.60 13.78
CA PHE A 14 0.16 -1.54 12.43
C PHE A 14 -1.14 -0.73 12.40
N LEU A 15 -2.09 -0.98 13.31
CA LEU A 15 -3.35 -0.23 13.36
C LEU A 15 -3.12 1.26 13.60
N ASN A 16 -2.17 1.63 14.47
CA ASN A 16 -1.79 3.02 14.71
C ASN A 16 -1.22 3.69 13.46
N ARG A 17 -0.42 2.96 12.65
CA ARG A 17 0.06 3.48 11.36
C ARG A 17 -1.07 3.71 10.35
N VAL A 18 -2.08 2.83 10.33
CA VAL A 18 -3.21 2.93 9.39
C VAL A 18 -4.23 3.99 9.82
N PHE A 19 -4.52 4.11 11.11
CA PHE A 19 -5.64 4.91 11.62
C PHE A 19 -5.25 6.10 12.52
N GLY A 20 -3.96 6.28 12.79
CA GLY A 20 -3.44 7.27 13.74
C GLY A 20 -3.34 6.76 15.18
N ASN A 21 -2.42 7.34 15.95
CA ASN A 21 -2.01 6.89 17.28
C ASN A 21 -3.12 6.94 18.35
N ASP A 22 -4.07 7.85 18.24
CA ASP A 22 -5.03 8.12 19.33
C ASP A 22 -6.14 7.05 19.46
N ARG A 23 -6.30 6.18 18.45
CA ARG A 23 -7.48 5.29 18.37
C ARG A 23 -7.23 3.85 18.80
N TYR A 24 -5.98 3.38 18.77
CA TYR A 24 -5.66 1.97 18.99
C TYR A 24 -4.60 1.73 20.07
N HIS A 25 -4.24 2.75 20.86
CA HIS A 25 -3.38 2.53 22.01
C HIS A 25 -4.00 1.52 23.00
N GLY A 26 -3.21 0.52 23.38
CA GLY A 26 -3.66 -0.58 24.24
C GLY A 26 -4.64 -1.54 23.55
N PHE A 27 -4.64 -1.61 22.21
CA PHE A 27 -5.42 -2.57 21.44
C PHE A 27 -4.84 -4.00 21.48
N SER A 28 -3.58 -4.21 21.88
CA SER A 28 -3.00 -5.55 22.07
C SER A 28 -3.68 -6.37 23.19
N GLY A 29 -3.53 -7.70 23.14
CA GLY A 29 -4.09 -8.65 24.09
C GLY A 29 -5.38 -9.33 23.59
N ASN A 30 -6.15 -9.92 24.51
CA ASN A 30 -7.36 -10.65 24.14
C ASN A 30 -8.49 -9.71 23.70
N ARG A 31 -9.08 -10.01 22.53
CA ARG A 31 -10.22 -9.29 21.96
C ARG A 31 -11.36 -10.26 21.72
N ASP A 32 -12.55 -9.85 22.13
CA ASP A 32 -13.75 -10.59 21.81
C ASP A 32 -14.04 -10.53 20.30
N LYS A 33 -14.84 -11.49 19.85
CA LYS A 33 -15.26 -11.62 18.45
C LYS A 33 -15.88 -10.33 17.87
N THR A 34 -16.68 -9.60 18.64
CA THR A 34 -17.37 -8.39 18.16
C THR A 34 -16.37 -7.28 17.89
N ARG A 35 -15.45 -7.04 18.81
CA ARG A 35 -14.39 -6.05 18.66
C ARG A 35 -13.47 -6.40 17.50
N TRP A 36 -13.14 -7.68 17.32
CA TRP A 36 -12.35 -8.15 16.19
C TRP A 36 -13.03 -7.90 14.84
N LYS A 37 -14.32 -8.27 14.70
CA LYS A 37 -15.13 -7.99 13.50
C LYS A 37 -15.16 -6.50 13.16
N ASN A 38 -15.37 -5.65 14.16
CA ASN A 38 -15.42 -4.21 13.96
C ASN A 38 -14.08 -3.65 13.49
N THR A 39 -12.95 -4.15 14.03
CA THR A 39 -11.62 -3.76 13.57
C THR A 39 -11.36 -4.19 12.13
N LEU A 40 -11.71 -5.44 11.77
CA LEU A 40 -11.58 -5.92 10.39
C LEU A 40 -12.43 -5.11 9.41
N SER A 41 -13.68 -4.79 9.76
CA SER A 41 -14.55 -3.96 8.92
C SER A 41 -13.91 -2.60 8.64
N LYS A 42 -13.35 -1.94 9.67
CA LYS A 42 -12.65 -0.65 9.52
C LYS A 42 -11.42 -0.77 8.62
N LEU A 43 -10.67 -1.87 8.71
CA LEU A 43 -9.52 -2.14 7.84
C LEU A 43 -9.97 -2.26 6.37
N PHE A 44 -11.02 -3.02 6.10
CA PHE A 44 -11.58 -3.16 4.75
C PHE A 44 -12.12 -1.83 4.19
N ASP A 45 -12.78 -1.02 5.02
CA ASP A 45 -13.19 0.34 4.62
C ASP A 45 -11.99 1.26 4.33
N SER A 46 -10.88 1.09 5.07
CA SER A 46 -9.63 1.83 4.81
C SER A 46 -9.00 1.41 3.49
N PHE A 47 -8.93 0.11 3.21
CA PHE A 47 -8.42 -0.40 1.94
C PHE A 47 -9.21 0.16 0.76
N GLU A 48 -10.53 0.21 0.83
CA GLU A 48 -11.38 0.78 -0.21
C GLU A 48 -11.00 2.23 -0.53
N LYS A 49 -10.77 3.04 0.51
CA LYS A 49 -10.36 4.45 0.36
C LYS A 49 -8.99 4.58 -0.30
N HIS A 50 -8.01 3.78 0.13
CA HIS A 50 -6.67 3.80 -0.46
C HIS A 50 -6.70 3.33 -1.92
N ILE A 51 -7.44 2.27 -2.23
CA ILE A 51 -7.60 1.78 -3.61
C ILE A 51 -8.18 2.87 -4.50
N LYS A 52 -9.26 3.53 -4.07
CA LYS A 52 -9.88 4.63 -4.83
C LYS A 52 -8.94 5.81 -5.04
N ALA A 53 -8.06 6.10 -4.08
CA ALA A 53 -7.13 7.22 -4.16
C ALA A 53 -5.90 6.93 -5.05
N ASN A 54 -5.53 5.66 -5.24
CA ASN A 54 -4.27 5.28 -5.89
C ASN A 54 -4.45 4.58 -7.25
N ILE A 55 -5.59 3.93 -7.51
CA ILE A 55 -5.87 3.38 -8.83
C ILE A 55 -6.42 4.50 -9.71
N GLN A 56 -5.60 4.96 -10.64
CA GLN A 56 -5.97 5.92 -11.67
C GLN A 56 -6.43 5.19 -12.93
N ASP A 57 -7.45 5.72 -13.61
CA ASP A 57 -7.88 5.30 -14.95
C ASP A 57 -8.27 3.82 -15.15
N ASP A 58 -8.59 3.07 -14.09
CA ASP A 58 -9.09 1.69 -14.15
C ASP A 58 -10.36 1.50 -13.29
N PRO A 59 -11.52 2.02 -13.73
CA PRO A 59 -12.78 1.93 -12.97
C PRO A 59 -13.30 0.50 -12.82
N GLU A 60 -13.02 -0.37 -13.80
CA GLU A 60 -13.39 -1.78 -13.72
C GLU A 60 -12.66 -2.48 -12.57
N GLN A 61 -11.37 -2.19 -12.39
CA GLN A 61 -10.61 -2.75 -11.29
C GLN A 61 -11.11 -2.28 -9.92
N VAL A 62 -11.39 -0.99 -9.80
CA VAL A 62 -11.96 -0.44 -8.57
C VAL A 62 -13.28 -1.14 -8.24
N GLU A 63 -14.13 -1.37 -9.23
CA GLU A 63 -15.41 -2.06 -9.04
C GLU A 63 -15.24 -3.54 -8.67
N ASN A 64 -14.29 -4.25 -9.28
CA ASN A 64 -14.00 -5.64 -8.93
C ASN A 64 -13.49 -5.79 -7.50
N ILE A 65 -12.60 -4.89 -7.04
CA ILE A 65 -12.14 -4.92 -5.66
C ILE A 65 -13.28 -4.55 -4.69
N LYS A 66 -14.11 -3.56 -5.03
CA LYS A 66 -15.29 -3.22 -4.21
C LYS A 66 -16.23 -4.39 -4.02
N LYS A 67 -16.53 -5.14 -5.09
CA LYS A 67 -17.35 -6.35 -4.99
C LYS A 67 -16.75 -7.36 -4.02
N GLU A 68 -15.44 -7.58 -4.07
CA GLU A 68 -14.76 -8.47 -3.13
C GLU A 68 -14.86 -7.95 -1.68
N LEU A 69 -14.59 -6.66 -1.46
CA LEU A 69 -14.73 -6.00 -0.17
C LEU A 69 -16.14 -6.12 0.41
N GLU A 70 -17.18 -5.94 -0.40
CA GLU A 70 -18.57 -6.07 0.05
C GLU A 70 -18.93 -7.52 0.41
N LEU A 71 -18.48 -8.51 -0.36
CA LEU A 71 -18.67 -9.93 -0.01
C LEU A 71 -18.09 -10.27 1.36
N ILE A 72 -16.95 -9.68 1.71
CA ILE A 72 -16.29 -9.91 3.00
C ILE A 72 -17.03 -9.18 4.12
N LYS A 73 -17.43 -7.93 3.91
CA LYS A 73 -18.23 -7.18 4.88
C LYS A 73 -19.54 -7.93 5.19
N LEU A 74 -20.18 -8.53 4.19
CA LEU A 74 -21.34 -9.41 4.37
C LEU A 74 -20.99 -10.66 5.18
N ALA A 75 -19.88 -11.34 4.89
CA ALA A 75 -19.41 -12.49 5.66
C ALA A 75 -19.15 -12.12 7.13
N LEU A 76 -18.53 -10.99 7.40
CA LEU A 76 -18.26 -10.50 8.77
C LEU A 76 -19.55 -10.25 9.57
N ARG A 77 -20.66 -9.89 8.92
CA ARG A 77 -21.97 -9.68 9.58
C ARG A 77 -22.66 -10.99 9.97
N SER A 78 -22.28 -12.12 9.38
CA SER A 78 -22.88 -13.43 9.67
C SER A 78 -22.47 -14.01 11.03
N LYS A 79 -23.21 -14.99 11.55
CA LYS A 79 -22.92 -15.68 12.82
C LYS A 79 -21.78 -16.70 12.67
N GLN A 80 -20.59 -16.21 12.33
CA GLN A 80 -19.36 -16.99 12.18
C GLN A 80 -18.59 -17.15 13.50
N SER A 81 -17.76 -18.20 13.57
CA SER A 81 -16.69 -18.31 14.58
C SER A 81 -15.54 -17.35 14.28
N ILE A 82 -14.65 -17.08 15.24
CA ILE A 82 -13.41 -16.32 14.99
C ILE A 82 -12.57 -16.98 13.91
N ASN A 83 -12.50 -18.31 13.89
CA ASN A 83 -11.73 -19.02 12.88
C ASN A 83 -12.28 -18.77 11.47
N ASP A 84 -13.60 -18.84 11.29
CA ASP A 84 -14.23 -18.57 9.99
C ASP A 84 -14.00 -17.13 9.54
N ILE A 85 -14.07 -16.18 10.48
CA ILE A 85 -13.79 -14.76 10.23
C ILE A 85 -12.36 -14.59 9.74
N ASN A 86 -11.39 -15.23 10.39
CA ASN A 86 -9.98 -15.16 10.03
C ASN A 86 -9.72 -15.77 8.65
N VAL A 87 -10.24 -16.98 8.40
CA VAL A 87 -10.08 -17.67 7.11
C VAL A 87 -10.66 -16.81 5.98
N ASN A 88 -11.87 -16.29 6.14
CA ASN A 88 -12.50 -15.44 5.14
C ASN A 88 -11.73 -14.13 4.90
N SER A 89 -11.22 -13.51 5.97
CA SER A 89 -10.44 -12.27 5.88
C SER A 89 -9.08 -12.49 5.22
N ILE A 90 -8.42 -13.61 5.47
CA ILE A 90 -7.15 -13.96 4.83
C ILE A 90 -7.36 -14.23 3.34
N ARG A 91 -8.33 -15.08 2.98
CA ARG A 91 -8.70 -15.38 1.57
C ARG A 91 -8.91 -14.09 0.78
N ALA A 92 -9.74 -13.23 1.33
CA ALA A 92 -10.04 -11.91 0.81
C ALA A 92 -8.82 -11.03 0.53
N LEU A 93 -7.93 -10.90 1.51
CA LEU A 93 -6.72 -10.11 1.36
C LEU A 93 -5.85 -10.65 0.22
N PHE A 94 -5.71 -11.98 0.11
CA PHE A 94 -5.01 -12.59 -1.01
C PHE A 94 -5.70 -12.31 -2.35
N GLU A 95 -7.03 -12.42 -2.42
CA GLU A 95 -7.77 -12.11 -3.65
C GLU A 95 -7.60 -10.65 -4.08
N ILE A 96 -7.63 -9.70 -3.15
CA ILE A 96 -7.36 -8.28 -3.42
C ILE A 96 -5.92 -8.09 -3.89
N CYS A 97 -4.93 -8.68 -3.21
CA CYS A 97 -3.52 -8.60 -3.60
C CYS A 97 -3.30 -9.12 -5.03
N PHE A 98 -3.86 -10.28 -5.38
CA PHE A 98 -3.73 -10.85 -6.71
C PHE A 98 -4.43 -10.01 -7.77
N GLN A 99 -5.62 -9.49 -7.48
CA GLN A 99 -6.27 -8.53 -8.37
C GLN A 99 -5.36 -7.30 -8.58
N LEU A 100 -4.78 -6.71 -7.54
CA LEU A 100 -3.86 -5.57 -7.69
C LEU A 100 -2.62 -5.90 -8.53
N LEU A 101 -2.11 -7.14 -8.46
CA LEU A 101 -0.98 -7.60 -9.28
C LEU A 101 -1.34 -7.88 -10.74
N GLY A 102 -2.60 -8.23 -11.00
CA GLY A 102 -3.17 -8.17 -12.34
C GLY A 102 -4.22 -9.21 -12.69
N ASP A 103 -4.41 -10.27 -11.89
CA ASP A 103 -5.58 -11.16 -11.94
C ASP A 103 -5.62 -12.12 -10.74
N LYS A 104 -6.76 -12.77 -10.49
CA LYS A 104 -6.87 -13.87 -9.52
C LYS A 104 -6.01 -15.06 -9.95
N ILE A 105 -5.37 -15.72 -9.00
CA ILE A 105 -4.72 -17.02 -9.25
C ILE A 105 -5.81 -18.07 -9.46
N ASP A 106 -5.72 -18.79 -10.58
CA ASP A 106 -6.49 -20.01 -10.79
C ASP A 106 -5.59 -21.12 -11.32
N HIS A 107 -5.31 -22.06 -10.43
CA HIS A 107 -4.53 -23.26 -10.69
C HIS A 107 -5.33 -24.52 -10.38
N THR A 108 -6.66 -24.43 -10.31
CA THR A 108 -7.55 -25.54 -9.90
C THR A 108 -7.28 -26.82 -10.70
N ASP A 109 -7.02 -26.67 -11.99
CA ASP A 109 -6.77 -27.78 -12.91
C ASP A 109 -5.29 -28.24 -12.98
N ARG A 110 -4.39 -27.66 -12.16
CA ARG A 110 -2.95 -27.93 -12.23
C ARG A 110 -2.49 -28.83 -11.09
N LYS A 111 -1.84 -29.93 -11.44
CA LYS A 111 -1.23 -30.88 -10.48
C LYS A 111 0.08 -30.39 -9.88
N VAL A 112 0.88 -29.62 -10.63
CA VAL A 112 2.21 -29.12 -10.22
C VAL A 112 2.41 -27.68 -10.72
N LEU A 113 3.01 -26.84 -9.88
CA LEU A 113 3.37 -25.45 -10.20
C LEU A 113 4.90 -25.29 -10.23
N ASN A 114 5.51 -25.45 -11.39
CA ASN A 114 6.97 -25.35 -11.54
C ASN A 114 7.42 -24.51 -12.75
N HIS A 115 6.50 -24.02 -13.58
CA HIS A 115 6.83 -23.19 -14.72
C HIS A 115 6.66 -21.70 -14.39
N PRO A 116 7.60 -20.81 -14.77
CA PRO A 116 7.50 -19.37 -14.50
C PRO A 116 6.20 -18.72 -15.01
N SER A 117 5.62 -19.24 -16.10
CA SER A 117 4.34 -18.74 -16.63
C SER A 117 3.15 -18.98 -15.70
N HIS A 118 3.23 -19.94 -14.76
CA HIS A 118 2.16 -20.18 -13.79
C HIS A 118 2.00 -19.01 -12.81
N TYR A 119 3.04 -18.21 -12.64
CA TYR A 119 3.08 -17.08 -11.72
C TYR A 119 2.86 -15.73 -12.42
N LYS A 120 2.65 -15.73 -13.75
CA LYS A 120 2.32 -14.51 -14.49
C LYS A 120 0.85 -14.14 -14.25
N LEU A 121 0.62 -12.98 -13.64
CA LEU A 121 -0.71 -12.45 -13.34
C LEU A 121 -1.10 -11.30 -14.28
N ASN A 122 -0.65 -11.33 -15.53
CA ASN A 122 -0.85 -10.23 -16.49
C ASN A 122 -2.09 -10.40 -17.38
N LYS A 123 -3.07 -11.22 -16.97
CA LYS A 123 -4.27 -11.50 -17.78
C LYS A 123 -5.16 -10.26 -17.94
N LYS A 124 -5.30 -9.42 -16.91
CA LYS A 124 -6.08 -8.18 -17.01
C LYS A 124 -5.20 -6.95 -17.19
N ARG A 125 -4.17 -6.81 -16.36
CA ARG A 125 -3.26 -5.66 -16.37
C ARG A 125 -1.87 -6.03 -15.91
N THR A 126 -0.93 -5.14 -16.19
CA THR A 126 0.42 -5.19 -15.65
C THR A 126 0.57 -4.04 -14.67
N LEU A 127 1.08 -4.30 -13.47
CA LEU A 127 1.40 -3.25 -12.51
C LEU A 127 2.60 -2.45 -13.02
N VAL A 128 2.39 -1.17 -13.32
CA VAL A 128 3.46 -0.22 -13.67
C VAL A 128 3.56 0.79 -12.53
N TYR A 129 4.73 0.87 -11.90
CA TYR A 129 5.00 1.89 -10.90
C TYR A 129 5.35 3.19 -11.63
N HIS A 130 4.49 4.19 -11.50
CA HIS A 130 4.77 5.55 -11.94
C HIS A 130 5.07 6.41 -10.72
N SER A 131 6.04 7.32 -10.83
CA SER A 131 6.32 8.31 -9.80
C SER A 131 5.90 9.69 -10.28
N ASP A 132 5.01 10.36 -9.53
CA ASP A 132 4.74 11.78 -9.74
C ASP A 132 5.95 12.65 -9.36
N ASN A 133 5.95 13.93 -9.74
CA ASN A 133 7.11 14.79 -9.53
C ASN A 133 7.41 15.04 -8.05
N LEU A 134 6.43 14.97 -7.15
CA LEU A 134 6.64 15.09 -5.71
C LEU A 134 7.33 13.83 -5.16
N GLN A 135 6.91 12.65 -5.61
CA GLN A 135 7.56 11.38 -5.29
C GLN A 135 8.99 11.35 -5.82
N LYS A 136 9.23 11.90 -7.01
CA LYS A 136 10.58 12.06 -7.57
C LYS A 136 11.43 12.98 -6.70
N PHE A 137 10.89 14.12 -6.23
CA PHE A 137 11.58 14.99 -5.26
C PHE A 137 11.99 14.20 -4.01
N TRP A 138 11.07 13.49 -3.37
CA TRP A 138 11.38 12.72 -2.17
C TRP A 138 12.44 11.64 -2.40
N LYS A 139 12.45 11.01 -3.58
CA LYS A 139 13.49 10.04 -3.96
C LYS A 139 14.88 10.69 -4.10
N VAL A 140 14.95 11.91 -4.64
CA VAL A 140 16.20 12.70 -4.68
C VAL A 140 16.60 13.09 -3.26
N HIS A 141 15.66 13.59 -2.46
CA HIS A 141 15.89 13.98 -1.08
C HIS A 141 16.41 12.83 -0.21
N GLU A 142 15.88 11.62 -0.35
CA GLU A 142 16.35 10.45 0.40
C GLU A 142 17.83 10.13 0.13
N ARG A 143 18.28 10.37 -1.11
CA ARG A 143 19.66 10.14 -1.57
C ARG A 143 20.57 11.35 -1.39
N ALA A 144 20.00 12.54 -1.17
CA ALA A 144 20.75 13.74 -0.86
C ALA A 144 21.62 13.50 0.38
N GLY A 145 22.87 13.98 0.34
CA GLY A 145 23.85 13.74 1.39
C GLY A 145 24.65 12.43 1.27
N THR A 146 24.36 11.58 0.27
CA THR A 146 25.30 10.51 -0.11
C THR A 146 26.50 11.11 -0.84
N SER A 147 27.68 10.47 -0.77
CA SER A 147 28.91 10.97 -1.39
C SER A 147 28.70 11.33 -2.85
N LYS A 148 28.11 10.41 -3.63
CA LYS A 148 27.80 10.64 -5.04
C LYS A 148 26.97 11.90 -5.32
N PHE A 149 25.95 12.17 -4.51
CA PHE A 149 25.09 13.35 -4.70
C PHE A 149 25.81 14.62 -4.28
N LEU A 150 26.57 14.58 -3.18
CA LEU A 150 27.37 15.72 -2.72
C LEU A 150 28.49 16.07 -3.71
N ASP A 151 29.18 15.06 -4.23
CA ASP A 151 30.26 15.21 -5.22
C ASP A 151 29.75 15.79 -6.54
N ALA A 152 28.50 15.48 -6.90
CA ALA A 152 27.80 16.06 -8.04
C ALA A 152 27.22 17.46 -7.77
N GLY A 153 27.45 18.03 -6.57
CA GLY A 153 27.01 19.36 -6.19
C GLY A 153 25.54 19.45 -5.74
N VAL A 154 24.85 18.33 -5.54
CA VAL A 154 23.48 18.34 -5.01
C VAL A 154 23.52 18.77 -3.54
N PRO A 155 22.68 19.73 -3.11
CA PRO A 155 22.57 20.09 -1.69
C PRO A 155 22.26 18.89 -0.80
N GLY A 156 22.79 18.88 0.42
CA GLY A 156 22.40 17.91 1.45
C GLY A 156 20.92 18.06 1.83
N LYS A 157 20.36 17.02 2.44
CA LYS A 157 18.92 16.88 2.78
C LYS A 157 18.23 18.17 3.22
N THR A 158 18.67 18.75 4.34
CA THR A 158 18.09 19.98 4.90
C THR A 158 18.10 21.14 3.91
N LYS A 159 19.23 21.40 3.24
CA LYS A 159 19.33 22.49 2.27
C LYS A 159 18.46 22.25 1.03
N LEU A 160 18.28 20.99 0.65
CA LEU A 160 17.41 20.62 -0.47
C LEU A 160 15.93 20.79 -0.12
N GLU A 161 15.55 20.45 1.12
CA GLU A 161 14.21 20.73 1.65
C GLU A 161 13.96 22.24 1.73
N ASP A 162 14.90 23.02 2.28
CA ASP A 162 14.81 24.48 2.36
C ASP A 162 14.64 25.08 0.95
N PHE A 163 15.48 24.68 -0.02
CA PHE A 163 15.35 25.09 -1.42
C PHE A 163 13.96 24.76 -2.00
N PHE A 164 13.46 23.55 -1.74
CA PHE A 164 12.17 23.12 -2.26
C PHE A 164 10.99 23.91 -1.68
N PHE A 165 10.99 24.15 -0.37
CA PHE A 165 9.88 24.84 0.30
C PHE A 165 9.98 26.36 0.23
N ASP A 166 11.18 26.92 0.36
CA ASP A 166 11.36 28.37 0.46
C ASP A 166 11.53 29.02 -0.91
N GLU A 167 12.35 28.45 -1.80
CA GLU A 167 12.60 29.05 -3.12
C GLU A 167 11.56 28.62 -4.16
N LEU A 168 11.20 27.34 -4.17
CA LEU A 168 10.24 26.79 -5.13
C LEU A 168 8.79 26.76 -4.62
N ASN A 169 8.55 27.17 -3.38
CA ASN A 169 7.22 27.17 -2.75
C ASN A 169 6.51 25.80 -2.86
N GLY A 170 7.26 24.71 -2.72
CA GLY A 170 6.76 23.34 -2.80
C GLY A 170 6.33 22.87 -4.20
N LYS A 171 6.69 23.59 -5.27
CA LYS A 171 6.32 23.21 -6.64
C LYS A 171 7.25 22.12 -7.20
N SER A 172 6.78 20.88 -7.16
CA SER A 172 7.53 19.69 -7.62
C SER A 172 7.94 19.74 -9.09
N ASP A 173 7.16 20.38 -9.96
CA ASP A 173 7.47 20.46 -11.39
C ASP A 173 8.69 21.35 -11.65
N GLU A 174 8.77 22.47 -10.94
CA GLU A 174 9.92 23.39 -11.00
C GLU A 174 11.18 22.73 -10.43
N PHE A 175 11.03 21.95 -9.34
CA PHE A 175 12.15 21.17 -8.79
C PHE A 175 12.70 20.16 -9.77
N ILE A 176 11.82 19.39 -10.43
CA ILE A 176 12.25 18.36 -11.37
C ILE A 176 12.89 18.97 -12.62
N LEU A 177 12.38 20.12 -13.09
CA LEU A 177 13.01 20.86 -14.17
C LEU A 177 14.42 21.30 -13.77
N TRP A 178 14.55 21.95 -12.60
CA TRP A 178 15.85 22.35 -12.06
C TRP A 178 16.81 21.17 -11.97
N PHE A 179 16.40 20.07 -11.35
CA PHE A 179 17.27 18.90 -11.14
C PHE A 179 17.70 18.26 -12.46
N LYS A 180 16.84 18.26 -13.48
CA LYS A 180 17.15 17.76 -14.82
C LYS A 180 18.16 18.68 -15.54
N GLU A 181 18.07 19.99 -15.33
CA GLU A 181 18.97 20.97 -15.95
C GLU A 181 20.34 21.02 -15.26
N THR A 182 20.38 20.91 -13.94
CA THR A 182 21.61 21.04 -13.14
C THR A 182 22.34 19.71 -12.92
N HIS A 183 21.60 18.59 -12.86
CA HIS A 183 22.14 17.26 -12.59
C HIS A 183 21.59 16.19 -13.56
N PRO A 184 21.71 16.37 -14.89
CA PRO A 184 21.11 15.49 -15.90
C PRO A 184 21.54 14.02 -15.78
N ASP A 185 22.81 13.77 -15.45
CA ASP A 185 23.34 12.40 -15.31
C ASP A 185 22.70 11.66 -14.13
N LEU A 186 22.53 12.35 -12.99
CA LEU A 186 21.82 11.79 -11.85
C LEU A 186 20.33 11.60 -12.14
N TYR A 187 19.70 12.53 -12.88
CA TYR A 187 18.31 12.39 -13.27
C TYR A 187 18.07 11.10 -14.07
N LEU A 188 18.88 10.85 -15.11
CA LEU A 188 18.76 9.66 -15.97
C LEU A 188 19.07 8.34 -15.26
N GLU A 189 19.86 8.37 -14.20
CA GLU A 189 20.13 7.19 -13.39
C GLU A 189 18.98 6.83 -12.45
N ILE A 190 18.27 7.84 -11.95
CA ILE A 190 17.23 7.66 -10.93
C ILE A 190 15.86 7.41 -11.56
N PHE A 191 15.58 7.96 -12.74
CA PHE A 191 14.27 7.99 -13.40
C PHE A 191 14.35 7.56 -14.87
#